data_AF-A0A4W5QEX9-F1
#
_entry.id   AF-A0A4W5QEX9-F1
#
_cell.length_a   1.000
_cell.length_b   1.000
_cell.length_c   1.000
_cell.angle_alpha   90.00
_cell.angle_beta   90.00
_cell.angle_gamma   90.00
#
_symmetry.space_group_name_H-M   'P 1'
#
loop_
_entity.id
_entity.type
_entity.pdbx_description
1 polymer ?
#
loop_
_entity_poly.entity_id
_entity_poly.type
_entity_poly.pdbx_seq_one_letter_code
_entity_poly.pdbx_strand_id
1 'polypeptide(L)'
;ATCVCLNQGSLEDQIIAANPLLESYGNAKTVRNDNSSRFGKFIRIHFQAGKLAKADIETYLLEKSRVSFQLPDERGYHIFFQMMTGHKPELVGTANKLFPPPSVELVEYIHSTH
;
A
#
# COMPACT_ATOMS: atom_id res chain seq x y z
N ALA A 1 1.70 14.22 -5.37
CA ALA A 1 1.31 13.48 -6.58
C ALA A 1 -0.16 13.73 -6.83
N THR A 2 -0.53 14.21 -8.01
CA THR A 2 -1.94 14.44 -8.40
C THR A 2 -2.53 13.09 -8.82
N CYS A 3 -3.59 12.63 -8.14
CA CYS A 3 -4.26 11.37 -8.45
C CYS A 3 -4.99 11.50 -9.80
N VAL A 4 -4.76 10.56 -10.74
CA VAL A 4 -5.49 10.48 -12.02
C VAL A 4 -6.59 9.43 -11.88
N CYS A 5 -7.81 9.84 -12.22
CA CYS A 5 -9.07 9.18 -11.88
C CYS A 5 -9.40 8.00 -12.80
N LEU A 6 -9.69 6.84 -12.19
CA LEU A 6 -10.55 5.83 -12.80
C LEU A 6 -11.71 5.57 -11.80
N ASN A 7 -12.93 5.93 -12.24
CA ASN A 7 -14.23 5.91 -11.57
C ASN A 7 -14.65 7.12 -10.68
N GLN A 8 -15.80 7.70 -11.03
CA GLN A 8 -16.41 8.93 -10.52
C GLN A 8 -17.17 8.69 -9.20
N GLY A 9 -16.46 8.49 -8.08
CA GLY A 9 -17.04 8.50 -6.73
C GLY A 9 -17.08 9.90 -6.11
N SER A 10 -17.75 10.05 -4.96
CA SER A 10 -17.69 11.29 -4.16
C SER A 10 -16.26 11.58 -3.72
N LEU A 11 -15.97 12.82 -3.28
CA LEU A 11 -14.63 13.17 -2.82
C LEU A 11 -14.21 12.32 -1.62
N GLU A 12 -15.18 11.96 -0.78
CA GLU A 12 -15.06 11.01 0.33
C GLU A 12 -14.63 9.63 -0.17
N ASP A 13 -15.30 9.09 -1.19
CA ASP A 13 -14.98 7.78 -1.76
C ASP A 13 -13.57 7.76 -2.35
N GLN A 14 -13.13 8.87 -2.97
CA GLN A 14 -11.79 8.99 -3.53
C GLN A 14 -10.72 9.00 -2.43
N ILE A 15 -10.98 9.66 -1.29
CA ILE A 15 -10.07 9.65 -0.14
C ILE A 15 -9.95 8.23 0.43
N ILE A 16 -11.07 7.50 0.52
CA ILE A 16 -11.10 6.11 1.00
C ILE A 16 -10.38 5.20 0.00
N ALA A 17 -10.63 5.35 -1.30
CA ALA A 17 -10.02 4.55 -2.36
C ALA A 17 -8.50 4.77 -2.49
N ALA A 18 -7.97 5.91 -2.04
CA ALA A 18 -6.53 6.14 -1.98
C ALA A 18 -5.85 5.30 -0.87
N ASN A 19 -6.58 4.84 0.14
CA ASN A 19 -5.99 4.16 1.28
C ASN A 19 -5.40 2.78 0.94
N PRO A 20 -6.10 1.88 0.22
CA PRO A 20 -5.51 0.61 -0.24
C PRO A 20 -4.18 0.80 -0.98
N LEU A 21 -4.09 1.83 -1.84
CA LEU A 21 -2.85 2.15 -2.53
C LEU A 21 -1.73 2.52 -1.55
N LEU A 22 -2.01 3.39 -0.59
CA LEU A 22 -1.01 3.80 0.40
C LEU A 22 -0.58 2.65 1.32
N GLU A 23 -1.50 1.74 1.65
CA GLU A 23 -1.20 0.54 2.43
C GLU A 23 -0.33 -0.44 1.66
N SER A 24 -0.61 -0.69 0.39
CA SER A 24 0.24 -1.54 -0.47
C SER A 24 1.70 -1.06 -0.49
N TYR A 25 1.91 0.25 -0.66
CA TYR A 25 3.27 0.81 -0.78
C TYR A 25 3.95 1.12 0.55
N GLY A 26 3.18 1.27 1.63
CA GLY A 26 3.68 1.79 2.90
C GLY A 26 3.54 0.86 4.10
N ASN A 27 2.79 -0.24 3.97
CA ASN A 27 2.65 -1.24 5.03
C ASN A 27 3.52 -2.47 4.76
N ALA A 28 3.95 -3.09 5.84
CA ALA A 28 4.74 -4.31 5.82
C ALA A 28 4.44 -5.16 7.06
N LYS A 29 4.81 -6.44 6.97
CA LYS A 29 4.81 -7.34 8.14
C LYS A 29 5.99 -7.03 9.05
N THR A 30 5.66 -6.90 10.33
CA THR A 30 6.60 -6.84 11.46
C THR A 30 6.33 -8.01 12.39
N VAL A 31 7.22 -8.26 13.36
CA VAL A 31 7.05 -9.34 14.34
C VAL A 31 5.73 -9.24 15.14
N ARG A 32 5.23 -8.01 15.37
CA ARG A 32 4.05 -7.77 16.22
C ARG A 32 2.77 -7.50 15.44
N ASN A 33 2.87 -7.16 14.16
CA ASN A 33 1.73 -6.74 13.34
C ASN A 33 2.03 -7.02 11.87
N ASP A 34 1.17 -7.81 11.24
CA ASP A 34 1.27 -8.19 9.82
C ASP A 34 0.95 -7.04 8.86
N ASN A 35 0.23 -6.01 9.30
CA ASN A 35 -0.12 -4.81 8.52
C ASN A 35 0.35 -3.51 9.20
N SER A 36 1.65 -3.40 9.47
CA SER A 36 2.20 -2.21 10.12
C SER A 36 2.53 -1.12 9.10
N SER A 37 1.93 0.06 9.24
CA SER A 37 2.34 1.24 8.46
C SER A 37 3.75 1.69 8.87
N ARG A 38 4.64 1.81 7.89
CA ARG A 38 6.05 2.21 8.06
C ARG A 38 6.34 3.60 7.50
N PHE A 39 5.30 4.42 7.49
CA PHE A 39 5.33 5.84 7.14
C PHE A 39 4.28 6.56 7.99
N GLY A 40 4.54 7.83 8.31
CA GLY A 40 3.56 8.75 8.84
C GLY A 40 2.67 9.28 7.71
N LYS A 41 1.37 9.37 7.96
CA LYS A 41 0.39 9.92 7.03
C LYS A 41 -0.39 11.04 7.72
N PHE A 42 -0.28 12.25 7.20
CA PHE A 42 -1.07 13.40 7.65
C PHE A 42 -2.08 13.76 6.57
N ILE A 43 -3.36 13.55 6.87
CA ILE A 43 -4.47 13.87 5.96
C ILE A 43 -5.08 15.19 6.43
N ARG A 44 -4.98 16.23 5.60
CA ARG A 44 -5.67 17.51 5.81
C ARG A 44 -6.97 17.51 5.03
N ILE A 45 -8.06 17.80 5.72
CA ILE A 45 -9.39 17.91 5.14
C ILE A 45 -9.82 19.37 5.14
N HIS A 46 -10.19 19.89 3.97
CA HIS A 46 -10.61 21.27 3.77
C HIS A 46 -12.12 21.32 3.59
N PHE A 47 -12.78 22.14 4.41
CA PHE A 47 -14.20 22.40 4.33
C PHE A 47 -14.47 23.80 3.78
N GLN A 48 -15.48 23.92 2.92
CA GLN A 48 -15.99 25.19 2.44
C GLN A 48 -17.51 25.21 2.63
N ALA A 49 -18.02 26.23 3.33
CA ALA A 49 -19.45 26.37 3.63
C ALA A 49 -20.11 25.10 4.21
N GLY A 50 -19.38 24.38 5.09
CA GLY A 50 -19.86 23.15 5.73
C GLY A 50 -19.83 21.90 4.87
N LYS A 51 -19.32 21.96 3.63
CA LYS A 51 -19.14 20.80 2.74
C LYS A 51 -17.67 20.47 2.55
N LEU A 52 -17.39 19.18 2.32
CA LEU A 52 -16.05 18.72 1.97
C LEU A 52 -15.66 19.31 0.61
N ALA A 53 -14.57 20.07 0.57
CA ALA A 53 -14.13 20.77 -0.64
C ALA A 53 -12.84 20.16 -1.21
N LYS A 54 -11.90 19.76 -0.36
CA LYS A 54 -10.60 19.22 -0.76
C LYS A 54 -9.98 18.37 0.34
N ALA A 55 -9.11 17.43 -0.03
CA ALA A 55 -8.20 16.77 0.89
C ALA A 55 -6.77 16.79 0.35
N ASP A 56 -5.80 16.94 1.25
CA ASP A 56 -4.36 16.86 0.96
C ASP A 56 -3.74 15.77 1.84
N ILE A 57 -2.92 14.90 1.26
CA ILE A 57 -2.20 13.85 1.99
C ILE A 57 -0.71 14.16 1.95
N GLU A 58 -0.10 14.33 3.11
CA GLU A 58 1.34 14.45 3.27
C GLU A 58 1.88 13.20 3.94
N THR A 59 2.94 12.63 3.37
CA THR A 59 3.61 11.44 3.89
C THR A 59 4.98 11.81 4.47
N TYR A 60 5.31 11.17 5.58
CA TYR A 60 6.50 11.48 6.38
C TYR A 60 7.22 10.20 6.80
N LEU A 61 8.53 10.27 6.98
CA LEU A 61 9.32 9.25 7.67
C LEU A 61 9.10 7.81 7.14
N LEU A 62 9.13 7.62 5.83
CA LEU A 62 9.14 6.27 5.26
C LEU A 62 10.41 5.52 5.71
N GLU A 63 10.26 4.31 6.23
CA GLU A 63 11.36 3.42 6.60
C GLU A 63 12.10 2.86 5.38
N LYS A 64 12.94 3.70 4.75
CA LYS A 64 13.63 3.37 3.49
C LYS A 64 14.46 2.08 3.55
N SER A 65 15.06 1.76 4.70
CA SER A 65 15.88 0.55 4.89
C SER A 65 15.10 -0.75 4.62
N ARG A 66 13.78 -0.74 4.80
CA ARG A 66 12.92 -1.91 4.60
C ARG A 66 12.88 -2.42 3.17
N VAL A 67 13.28 -1.59 2.19
CA VAL A 67 13.40 -2.00 0.79
C VAL A 67 14.62 -2.92 0.60
N SER A 68 15.73 -2.63 1.28
CA SER A 68 17.00 -3.35 1.09
C SER A 68 17.28 -4.40 2.16
N PHE A 69 16.68 -4.28 3.35
CA PHE A 69 16.99 -5.13 4.50
C PHE A 69 15.74 -5.42 5.32
N GLN A 70 15.61 -6.67 5.77
CA GLN A 70 14.54 -7.13 6.65
C GLN A 70 15.12 -7.97 7.78
N LEU A 71 14.57 -7.81 8.99
CA LEU A 71 14.90 -8.67 10.13
C LEU A 71 14.22 -10.05 9.96
N PRO A 72 14.68 -11.08 10.69
CA PRO A 72 13.98 -12.36 10.76
C PRO A 72 12.50 -12.16 11.14
N ASP A 73 11.64 -12.92 10.48
CA ASP A 73 10.17 -12.87 10.62
C ASP A 73 9.48 -11.55 10.20
N GLU A 74 10.24 -10.59 9.68
CA GLU A 74 9.71 -9.40 9.01
C GLU A 74 9.74 -9.54 7.49
N ARG A 75 9.00 -8.66 6.80
CA ARG A 75 8.97 -8.62 5.33
C ARG A 75 9.12 -7.20 4.80
N GLY A 76 9.40 -7.11 3.50
CA GLY A 76 9.31 -5.87 2.73
C GLY A 76 7.86 -5.38 2.60
N TYR A 77 7.69 -4.26 1.87
CA TYR A 77 6.37 -3.69 1.63
C TYR A 77 5.44 -4.62 0.84
N HIS A 78 4.14 -4.56 1.13
CA HIS A 78 3.13 -5.44 0.54
C HIS A 78 3.08 -5.38 -0.99
N ILE A 79 3.40 -4.23 -1.60
CA ILE A 79 3.39 -4.05 -3.06
C ILE A 79 4.28 -5.06 -3.79
N PHE A 80 5.45 -5.39 -3.24
CA PHE A 80 6.36 -6.35 -3.87
C PHE A 80 5.73 -7.73 -4.00
N PHE A 81 4.94 -8.09 -3.00
CA PHE A 81 4.26 -9.36 -2.96
C PHE A 81 2.96 -9.37 -3.76
N GLN A 82 2.20 -8.28 -3.72
CA GLN A 82 1.00 -8.12 -4.55
C GLN A 82 1.35 -8.23 -6.04
N MET A 83 2.48 -7.69 -6.49
CA MET A 83 2.94 -7.87 -7.88
C MET A 83 3.21 -9.33 -8.27
N MET A 84 3.49 -10.21 -7.31
CA MET A 84 3.75 -11.64 -7.54
C MET A 84 2.50 -12.51 -7.54
N THR A 85 1.36 -12.01 -7.05
CA THR A 85 0.10 -12.79 -6.92
C THR A 85 -0.59 -13.15 -8.24
N GLY A 86 -0.08 -12.68 -9.39
CA GLY A 86 -0.62 -13.11 -10.69
C GLY A 86 -1.87 -12.39 -11.17
N HIS A 87 -2.35 -11.37 -10.47
CA HIS A 87 -3.43 -10.50 -10.95
C HIS A 87 -3.10 -9.84 -12.31
N LYS A 88 -1.81 -9.65 -12.58
CA LYS A 88 -1.27 -9.20 -13.87
C LYS A 88 -0.19 -10.17 -14.35
N PRO A 89 -0.50 -11.14 -15.21
CA PRO A 89 0.44 -12.19 -15.61
C PRO A 89 1.71 -11.64 -16.28
N GLU A 90 1.63 -10.48 -16.94
CA GLU A 90 2.76 -9.79 -17.53
C GLU A 90 3.80 -9.32 -16.50
N LEU A 91 3.38 -9.05 -15.26
CA LEU A 91 4.26 -8.58 -14.19
C LEU A 91 4.93 -9.74 -13.44
N VAL A 92 4.27 -10.89 -13.35
CA VAL A 92 4.76 -12.06 -12.60
C VAL A 92 6.10 -12.55 -13.11
N GLY A 93 6.24 -12.65 -14.43
CA GLY A 93 7.49 -13.14 -15.05
C GLY A 93 8.70 -12.25 -14.77
N THR A 94 8.48 -10.96 -14.53
CA THR A 94 9.53 -10.00 -14.13
C THR A 94 9.74 -10.03 -12.62
N ALA A 95 8.66 -10.08 -11.83
CA ALA A 95 8.73 -10.12 -10.38
C ALA A 95 9.44 -11.38 -9.85
N ASN A 96 9.16 -12.55 -10.44
CA ASN A 96 9.81 -13.82 -10.08
C ASN A 96 11.32 -13.84 -10.38
N LYS A 97 11.82 -12.95 -11.25
CA LYS A 97 13.25 -12.81 -11.51
C LYS A 97 13.94 -11.91 -10.47
N LEU A 98 13.18 -11.03 -9.83
CA LEU A 98 13.70 -10.01 -8.91
C LEU A 98 13.58 -10.42 -7.44
N PHE A 99 12.58 -11.24 -7.10
CA PHE A 99 12.24 -11.59 -5.72
C PHE A 99 12.05 -13.10 -5.56
N PRO A 100 12.40 -13.67 -4.39
CA PRO A 100 12.10 -15.06 -4.09
C PRO A 100 10.57 -15.27 -4.02
N PRO A 101 10.08 -16.48 -4.35
CA PRO A 101 8.66 -16.77 -4.34
C PRO A 101 8.07 -16.58 -2.94
N PRO A 102 6.87 -15.96 -2.83
CA PRO A 102 6.20 -15.75 -1.55
C PRO A 102 5.81 -17.05 -0.86
N SER A 103 5.77 -17.06 0.48
CA SER A 103 5.19 -18.18 1.23
C SER A 103 3.67 -18.28 1.01
N VAL A 104 3.12 -19.49 1.14
CA VAL A 104 1.69 -19.77 0.90
C VAL A 104 0.77 -18.92 1.80
N GLU A 105 1.13 -18.79 3.08
CA GLU A 105 0.42 -17.92 4.05
C GLU A 105 0.34 -16.46 3.61
N LEU A 106 1.36 -15.97 2.91
CA LEU A 106 1.39 -14.59 2.44
C LEU A 106 0.52 -14.40 1.20
N VAL A 107 0.46 -15.40 0.32
CA VAL A 107 -0.47 -15.40 -0.81
C VAL A 107 -1.91 -15.35 -0.27
N GLU A 108 -2.25 -16.21 0.69
CA GLU A 108 -3.57 -16.21 1.35
C GLU A 108 -3.88 -14.88 2.05
N TYR A 109 -2.93 -14.31 2.79
CA TYR A 109 -3.10 -13.01 3.45
C TYR A 109 -3.42 -11.89 2.44
N ILE A 110 -2.66 -11.81 1.34
CA ILE A 110 -2.87 -10.79 0.30
C ILE A 110 -4.23 -10.96 -0.37
N HIS A 111 -4.67 -12.19 -0.63
CA HIS A 111 -6.01 -12.46 -1.15
C HIS A 111 -7.12 -12.19 -0.15
N SER A 112 -6.84 -12.20 1.15
CA SER A 112 -7.84 -11.88 2.19
C SER A 112 -7.97 -10.38 2.50
N THR A 113 -6.98 -9.56 2.11
CA THR A 113 -6.93 -8.13 2.44
C THR A 113 -7.57 -7.25 1.35
N HIS A 114 -8.09 -7.83 0.26
CA HIS A 114 -8.76 -7.12 -0.83
C HIS A 114 -9.96 -7.89 -1.38
#